data_AF-A0AAX2CNG1-F1
#
_entry.id   AF-A0AAX2CNG1-F1
#
_cell.length_a   1.000
_cell.length_b   1.000
_cell.length_c   1.000
_cell.angle_alpha   90.00
_cell.angle_beta   90.00
_cell.angle_gamma   90.00
#
_symmetry.space_group_name_H-M   'P 1'
#
loop_
_entity.id
_entity.type
_entity.pdbx_description
1 polymer ?
#
loop_
_entity_poly.entity_id
_entity_poly.type
_entity_poly.pdbx_seq_one_letter_code
_entity_poly.pdbx_strand_id
1 'polypeptide(L)'
;MLFFLYTYSARLTASTAIFQLIQEEGQPAVNRWLEVLRASGTMEPLELMKHAGVDMSKPDPLRKAVSYVGSLIDELGQLYHE
;
A
#
# COMPACT_ATOMS: atom_id res chain seq x y z
N MET A 1 -9.35 -21.07 1.69
CA MET A 1 -9.78 -20.21 0.57
C MET A 1 -10.20 -18.81 1.02
N LEU A 2 -11.14 -18.66 1.97
CA LEU A 2 -11.67 -17.33 2.36
C LEU A 2 -10.59 -16.36 2.92
N PHE A 3 -9.70 -16.84 3.80
CA PHE A 3 -8.61 -16.03 4.37
C PHE A 3 -7.51 -15.66 3.36
N PHE A 4 -7.38 -16.42 2.27
CA PHE A 4 -6.40 -16.11 1.22
C PHE A 4 -6.82 -14.87 0.44
N LEU A 5 -8.11 -14.76 0.09
CA LEU A 5 -8.62 -13.60 -0.62
C LEU A 5 -8.50 -12.34 0.24
N TYR A 6 -8.84 -12.44 1.53
CA TYR A 6 -8.68 -11.35 2.49
C TYR A 6 -7.22 -10.87 2.58
N THR A 7 -6.27 -11.78 2.79
CA THR A 7 -4.85 -11.43 2.89
C THR A 7 -4.26 -10.97 1.56
N TYR A 8 -4.82 -11.39 0.44
CA TYR A 8 -4.46 -10.88 -0.88
C TYR A 8 -4.91 -9.42 -1.07
N SER A 9 -6.18 -9.11 -0.80
CA SER A 9 -6.70 -7.73 -0.85
C SER A 9 -5.98 -6.81 0.14
N ALA A 10 -5.67 -7.30 1.34
CA ALA A 10 -4.89 -6.56 2.32
C ALA A 10 -3.46 -6.26 1.83
N ARG A 11 -2.80 -7.23 1.20
CA ARG A 11 -1.46 -7.03 0.60
C ARG A 11 -1.49 -6.02 -0.54
N LEU A 12 -2.49 -6.07 -1.43
CA LEU A 12 -2.63 -5.07 -2.48
C LEU A 12 -2.80 -3.66 -1.91
N THR A 13 -3.67 -3.52 -0.91
CA THR A 13 -3.91 -2.25 -0.21
C THR A 13 -2.61 -1.71 0.40
N ALA A 14 -1.88 -2.56 1.13
CA ALA A 14 -0.59 -2.22 1.73
C ALA A 14 0.44 -1.78 0.68
N SER A 15 0.61 -2.55 -0.39
CA SER A 15 1.55 -2.24 -1.46
C SER A 15 1.24 -0.93 -2.16
N THR A 16 -0.04 -0.66 -2.46
CA THR A 16 -0.45 0.62 -3.07
C THR A 16 -0.16 1.79 -2.14
N ALA A 17 -0.47 1.66 -0.84
CA ALA A 17 -0.19 2.72 0.13
C ALA A 17 1.32 3.00 0.27
N ILE A 18 2.15 1.96 0.34
CA ILE A 18 3.61 2.10 0.40
C ILE A 18 4.16 2.74 -0.89
N PHE A 19 3.65 2.33 -2.05
CA PHE A 19 4.02 2.92 -3.32
C PHE A 19 3.72 4.43 -3.35
N GLN A 20 2.53 4.84 -2.90
CA GLN A 20 2.17 6.26 -2.81
C GLN A 20 3.11 7.02 -1.86
N LEU A 21 3.45 6.46 -0.69
CA LEU A 21 4.43 7.07 0.22
C LEU A 21 5.80 7.23 -0.44
N ILE A 22 6.23 6.26 -1.25
CA ILE A 22 7.49 6.36 -2.00
C ILE A 22 7.42 7.47 -3.06
N GLN A 23 6.27 7.64 -3.72
CA GLN A 23 6.07 8.72 -4.69
C GLN A 23 6.04 10.10 -4.00
N GLU A 24 5.45 10.20 -2.81
CA GLU A 24 5.31 11.45 -2.05
C GLU A 24 6.60 11.85 -1.33
N GLU A 25 7.24 10.92 -0.63
CA GLU A 25 8.40 11.21 0.22
C GLU A 25 9.74 10.89 -0.43
N GLY A 26 9.79 9.98 -1.41
CA GLY A 26 11.01 9.56 -2.08
C GLY A 26 11.89 8.64 -1.22
N GLN A 27 13.19 8.94 -1.17
CA GLN A 27 14.21 8.09 -0.52
C GLN A 27 13.94 7.75 0.97
N PRO A 28 13.41 8.65 1.81
CA PRO A 28 13.05 8.32 3.19
C PRO A 28 12.06 7.15 3.29
N ALA A 29 11.01 7.12 2.47
CA ALA A 29 10.04 6.02 2.46
C ALA A 29 10.65 4.71 1.94
N VAL A 30 11.55 4.79 0.94
CA VAL A 30 12.32 3.63 0.46
C VAL A 30 13.17 3.05 1.59
N ASN A 31 13.87 3.88 2.36
CA ASN A 31 14.71 3.43 3.47
C ASN A 31 13.89 2.72 4.54
N ARG A 32 12.74 3.29 4.96
CA ARG A 32 11.83 2.63 5.92
C ARG A 32 11.34 1.29 5.39
N TRP A 33 10.97 1.22 4.11
CA TRP A 33 10.52 -0.03 3.50
C TRP A 33 11.62 -1.10 3.49
N LEU A 34 12.87 -0.72 3.18
CA LEU A 34 14.01 -1.65 3.24
C LEU A 34 14.27 -2.16 4.68
N GLU A 35 14.09 -1.33 5.69
CA GLU A 35 14.16 -1.77 7.09
C GLU A 35 13.06 -2.78 7.43
N VAL A 36 11.83 -2.53 7.00
CA VAL A 36 10.70 -3.48 7.17
C VAL A 36 11.00 -4.82 6.52
N LEU A 37 11.54 -4.82 5.29
CA LEU A 37 11.91 -6.06 4.61
C LEU A 37 13.01 -6.83 5.34
N ARG A 38 13.97 -6.13 5.97
CA ARG A 38 15.02 -6.74 6.80
C ARG A 38 14.50 -7.28 8.13
N ALA A 39 13.49 -6.62 8.71
CA ALA A 39 12.82 -7.03 9.95
C ALA A 39 11.68 -8.06 9.73
N SER A 40 11.47 -8.48 8.48
CA SER A 40 10.45 -9.48 8.15
C SER A 40 10.70 -10.79 8.91
N GLY A 41 9.71 -11.23 9.68
CA GLY A 41 9.78 -12.45 10.49
C GLY A 41 10.23 -12.26 11.94
N THR A 42 10.61 -11.04 12.37
CA THR A 42 10.95 -10.74 13.78
C THR A 42 9.89 -9.89 14.50
N MET A 43 8.94 -9.32 13.76
CA MET A 43 7.89 -8.44 14.28
C MET A 43 6.51 -8.85 13.77
N GLU A 44 5.48 -8.47 14.53
CA GLU A 44 4.08 -8.67 14.14
C GLU A 44 3.72 -7.87 12.87
N PRO A 45 2.90 -8.42 11.96
CA PRO A 45 2.60 -7.78 10.66
C PRO A 45 2.04 -6.36 10.76
N LEU A 46 1.17 -6.09 11.74
CA LEU A 46 0.59 -4.74 11.91
C LEU A 46 1.64 -3.71 12.33
N GLU A 47 2.60 -4.11 13.17
CA GLU A 47 3.67 -3.23 13.62
C GLU A 47 4.70 -2.98 12.51
N LEU A 48 5.00 -4.01 11.70
CA LEU A 48 5.81 -3.84 10.48
C LEU A 48 5.20 -2.82 9.51
N MET A 49 3.89 -2.89 9.29
CA MET A 49 3.21 -1.95 8.40
C MET A 49 3.20 -0.53 8.96
N LYS A 50 2.99 -0.36 10.27
CA LYS A 50 3.13 0.95 10.93
C LYS A 50 4.54 1.50 10.79
N HIS A 51 5.58 0.66 10.92
CA HIS A 51 6.98 1.05 10.70
C HIS A 51 7.24 1.49 9.25
N ALA A 52 6.55 0.89 8.27
CA ALA A 52 6.56 1.34 6.88
C ALA A 52 5.87 2.72 6.67
N GLY A 53 5.16 3.23 7.68
CA GLY A 53 4.35 4.45 7.59
C GLY A 53 2.88 4.20 7.25
N VAL A 54 2.40 2.96 7.30
CA VAL A 54 1.03 2.58 6.94
C VAL A 54 0.32 1.89 8.10
N ASP A 55 -0.66 2.55 8.71
CA ASP A 55 -1.46 1.94 9.77
C ASP A 55 -2.65 1.14 9.18
N MET A 56 -2.44 -0.17 9.02
CA MET A 56 -3.44 -1.11 8.50
C MET A 56 -4.63 -1.36 9.46
N SER A 57 -4.62 -0.80 10.69
CA SER A 57 -5.78 -0.84 11.60
C SER A 57 -6.84 0.22 11.28
N LYS A 58 -6.51 1.18 10.41
CA LYS A 58 -7.37 2.29 10.00
C LYS A 58 -8.02 2.01 8.64
N PRO A 59 -9.17 2.64 8.33
CA PRO A 59 -9.78 2.53 7.01
C PRO A 59 -9.02 3.31 5.93
N ASP A 60 -8.12 4.22 6.32
CA ASP A 60 -7.44 5.15 5.41
C ASP A 60 -6.59 4.48 4.32
N PRO A 61 -5.76 3.45 4.60
CA PRO A 61 -4.99 2.76 3.56
C PRO A 61 -5.88 2.15 2.48
N LEU A 62 -7.02 1.57 2.87
CA LEU A 62 -7.99 1.00 1.93
C LEU A 62 -8.64 2.09 1.07
N ARG A 63 -9.08 3.19 1.68
CA ARG A 63 -9.67 4.31 0.95
C ARG A 63 -8.69 4.93 -0.05
N LYS A 64 -7.43 5.12 0.35
CA LYS A 64 -6.36 5.61 -0.53
C LYS A 64 -6.12 4.67 -1.71
N ALA A 65 -6.02 3.36 -1.44
CA ALA A 65 -5.82 2.38 -2.50
C ALA A 65 -6.98 2.34 -3.50
N VAL A 66 -8.23 2.36 -3.02
CA VAL A 66 -9.42 2.41 -3.90
C VAL A 66 -9.44 3.71 -4.71
N SER A 67 -9.15 4.85 -4.08
CA SER A 67 -9.09 6.14 -4.78
C SER A 67 -8.03 6.17 -5.86
N TYR A 68 -6.86 5.55 -5.61
CA TYR A 68 -5.78 5.47 -6.60
C TYR A 68 -6.15 4.59 -7.80
N VAL A 69 -6.79 3.45 -7.55
CA VAL A 69 -7.32 2.62 -8.65
C VAL A 69 -8.38 3.39 -9.44
N GLY A 70 -9.24 4.16 -8.77
CA GLY A 70 -10.19 5.06 -9.41
C GLY A 70 -9.50 6.04 -10.36
N SER A 71 -8.45 6.73 -9.91
CA SER A 71 -7.72 7.68 -10.77
C SER A 71 -7.04 7.02 -11.97
N LEU A 72 -6.57 5.78 -11.84
CA LEU A 72 -6.00 5.03 -12.97
C LEU A 72 -7.07 4.67 -14.01
N ILE A 73 -8.28 4.35 -13.58
CA ILE A 73 -9.41 4.09 -14.47
C ILE A 73 -9.82 5.38 -15.18
N ASP A 74 -9.84 6.50 -14.47
CA ASP A 74 -10.14 7.82 -15.05
C ASP A 74 -9.09 8.21 -16.10
N GLU A 75 -7.80 8.02 -15.81
CA GLU A 75 -6.69 8.24 -16.75
C GLU A 75 -6.83 7.37 -18.00
N LEU A 76 -7.16 6.09 -17.82
CA LEU A 76 -7.43 5.18 -18.93
C LEU A 76 -8.60 5.68 -19.78
N GLY A 77 -9.69 6.13 -19.15
CA GLY A 77 -10.86 6.67 -19.84
C GLY A 77 -10.52 7.90 -20.70
N GLN A 78 -9.65 8.78 -20.21
CA GLN A 78 -9.18 9.94 -20.98
C GLN A 78 -8.38 9.54 -22.21
N LEU A 79 -7.49 8.54 -22.09
CA LEU A 79 -6.66 8.05 -23.20
C LEU A 79 -7.45 7.40 -24.34
N TYR A 80 -8.63 6.83 -24.07
CA TYR A 80 -9.48 6.17 -25.07
C TYR A 80 -10.58 7.08 -25.65
N HIS A 81 -10.81 8.26 -25.06
CA HIS A 81 -11.79 9.24 -25.56
C HIS A 81 -11.16 10.34 -26.44
N GLU A 82 -9.91 10.14 -26.88
CA GLU A 82 -9.29 10.80 -28.06
C GLU A 82 -9.39 9.90 -29.30
#